data_AF-A0A3B5YV95-F1
#
_entry.id   AF-A0A3B5YV95-F1
#
_cell.length_a   1.000
_cell.length_b   1.000
_cell.length_c   1.000
_cell.angle_alpha   90.00
_cell.angle_beta   90.00
_cell.angle_gamma   90.00
#
_symmetry.space_group_name_H-M   'P 1'
#
loop_
_entity.id
_entity.type
_entity.pdbx_description
1 polymer ?
#
loop_
_entity_poly.entity_id
_entity_poly.type
_entity_poly.pdbx_seq_one_letter_code
_entity_poly.pdbx_strand_id
1 'polypeptide(L)'
;HVWTPRGGAENYYGIEATIDVYGFHLQPGQLSAAGIWIINRGDGKPSSASGFQVGWSIFPRFYKDSHTHFYTSWTSGGSPAKGCSDMICPGFQKTSSSIAPGSIINPVSDIRG
;
A
#
# COMPACT_ATOMS: atom_id res chain seq x y z
N HIS A 1 7.61 -4.71 10.56
CA HIS A 1 9.08 -4.55 10.69
C HIS A 1 9.50 -3.28 9.97
N VAL A 2 10.45 -2.52 10.52
CA VAL A 2 11.00 -1.32 9.86
C VAL A 2 12.48 -1.52 9.70
N TRP A 3 12.96 -1.46 8.46
CA TRP A 3 14.38 -1.44 8.17
C TRP A 3 14.78 -0.01 7.80
N THR A 4 15.85 0.48 8.42
CA THR A 4 16.43 1.80 8.14
C THR A 4 17.88 1.56 7.72
N PRO A 5 18.27 1.98 6.51
CA PRO A 5 19.66 1.86 6.07
C PRO A 5 20.58 2.55 7.08
N ARG A 6 21.66 1.88 7.51
CA ARG A 6 22.71 2.55 8.30
C ARG A 6 23.54 3.37 7.31
N GLY A 7 23.68 4.68 7.59
CA GLY A 7 24.27 5.66 6.68
C GLY A 7 25.54 5.17 5.96
N GLY A 8 25.40 4.95 4.67
CA GLY A 8 26.41 4.49 3.71
C GLY A 8 25.83 4.63 2.32
N ALA A 9 26.69 4.70 1.29
CA ALA A 9 26.31 4.88 -0.11
C ALA A 9 25.68 3.62 -0.75
N GLU A 10 24.74 3.00 -0.06
CA GLU A 10 23.94 1.90 -0.61
C GLU A 10 22.75 2.49 -1.37
N ASN A 11 22.73 2.23 -2.68
CA ASN A 11 21.60 2.59 -3.53
C ASN A 11 20.61 1.42 -3.55
N TYR A 12 19.34 1.71 -3.32
CA TYR A 12 18.25 0.74 -3.39
C TYR A 12 17.38 1.05 -4.59
N TYR A 13 17.11 0.03 -5.40
CA TYR A 13 16.40 0.18 -6.67
C TYR A 13 14.99 -0.37 -6.64
N GLY A 14 14.60 -1.04 -5.55
CA GLY A 14 13.30 -1.64 -5.40
C GLY A 14 13.16 -2.45 -4.13
N ILE A 15 11.99 -3.06 -4.00
CA ILE A 15 11.61 -3.94 -2.91
C ILE A 15 10.89 -5.14 -3.51
N GLU A 16 11.07 -6.30 -2.89
CA GLU A 16 10.31 -7.49 -3.16
C GLU A 16 9.85 -8.07 -1.83
N ALA A 17 8.58 -8.46 -1.75
CA ALA A 17 7.99 -9.04 -0.56
C ALA A 17 6.94 -10.07 -0.96
N THR A 18 6.92 -11.20 -0.25
CA THR A 18 5.82 -12.17 -0.29
C THR A 18 4.98 -11.97 0.96
N ILE A 19 3.67 -11.85 0.80
CA ILE A 19 2.73 -11.54 1.87
C ILE A 19 1.52 -12.46 1.71
N ASP A 20 1.13 -13.15 2.78
CA ASP A 20 -0.12 -13.90 2.81
C ASP A 20 -1.31 -12.95 2.71
N VAL A 21 -2.31 -13.31 1.91
CA VAL A 21 -3.50 -12.49 1.68
C VAL A 21 -4.69 -13.16 2.34
N TYR A 22 -5.33 -12.53 3.32
CA TYR A 22 -6.45 -13.13 4.03
C TYR A 22 -7.75 -12.36 3.81
N GLY A 23 -8.86 -13.10 3.66
CA GLY A 23 -10.21 -12.55 3.61
C GLY A 23 -10.92 -12.66 4.94
N PHE A 24 -11.44 -11.53 5.45
CA PHE A 24 -12.21 -11.45 6.69
C PHE A 24 -13.47 -10.63 6.48
N HIS A 25 -14.57 -11.02 7.14
CA HIS A 25 -15.79 -10.20 7.14
C HIS A 25 -15.68 -9.10 8.21
N LEU A 26 -15.44 -7.88 7.77
CA LEU A 26 -15.27 -6.71 8.64
C LEU A 26 -16.52 -5.81 8.62
N GLN A 27 -16.79 -5.18 9.77
CA GLN A 27 -17.84 -4.18 9.93
C GLN A 27 -17.40 -2.80 9.44
N PRO A 28 -18.33 -1.89 9.09
CA PRO A 28 -18.02 -0.49 8.80
C PRO A 28 -17.22 0.16 9.95
N GLY A 29 -16.03 0.68 9.64
CA GLY A 29 -15.13 1.28 10.63
C GLY A 29 -13.97 0.37 11.06
N GLN A 30 -14.00 -0.91 10.70
CA GLN A 30 -12.85 -1.81 10.85
C GLN A 30 -11.96 -1.79 9.61
N LEU A 31 -10.69 -2.11 9.82
CA LEU A 31 -9.64 -2.20 8.80
C LEU A 31 -8.73 -3.38 9.13
N SER A 32 -8.45 -4.21 8.15
CA SER A 32 -7.33 -5.16 8.16
C SER A 32 -6.50 -4.92 6.92
N ALA A 33 -5.17 -4.91 7.07
CA ALA A 33 -4.26 -4.68 5.96
C ALA A 33 -2.89 -5.27 6.25
N ALA A 34 -2.19 -5.66 5.19
CA ALA A 34 -0.77 -5.96 5.24
C ALA A 34 -0.10 -5.42 3.99
N GLY A 35 1.16 -5.00 4.10
CA GLY A 35 1.86 -4.39 2.98
C GLY A 35 3.27 -3.97 3.34
N ILE A 36 3.94 -3.46 2.33
CA ILE A 36 5.29 -2.89 2.40
C ILE A 36 5.23 -1.42 1.97
N TRP A 37 6.09 -0.60 2.56
CA TRP A 37 6.17 0.82 2.25
C TRP A 37 7.62 1.27 2.14
N ILE A 38 7.84 2.24 1.24
CA ILE A 38 9.09 3.00 1.16
C ILE A 38 8.77 4.44 1.48
N ILE A 39 9.51 5.03 2.40
CA ILE A 39 9.35 6.42 2.82
C ILE A 39 10.68 7.14 2.72
N ASN A 40 10.70 8.24 1.99
CA ASN A 40 11.71 9.27 2.08
C ASN A 40 11.28 10.28 3.15
N ARG A 41 12.10 10.45 4.20
CA ARG A 41 11.80 11.34 5.32
C ARG A 41 12.02 12.83 5.03
N GLY A 42 12.56 13.18 3.87
CA GLY A 42 12.82 14.57 3.50
C GLY A 42 13.72 15.29 4.51
N ASP A 43 13.28 16.47 4.97
CA ASP A 43 13.95 17.27 6.00
C ASP A 43 13.61 16.82 7.45
N GLY A 44 12.94 15.67 7.60
CA GLY A 44 12.48 15.13 8.88
C GLY A 44 11.11 15.64 9.31
N LYS A 45 10.51 16.61 8.61
CA LYS A 45 9.14 17.07 8.88
C LYS A 45 8.12 16.23 8.09
N PRO A 46 6.94 15.94 8.65
CA PRO A 46 5.89 15.20 7.94
C PRO A 46 5.50 15.81 6.59
N SER A 47 5.55 17.14 6.46
CA SER A 47 5.22 17.87 5.23
C SER A 47 6.22 17.64 4.09
N SER A 48 7.46 17.24 4.38
CA SER A 48 8.48 16.95 3.36
C SER A 48 8.60 15.45 3.05
N ALA A 49 7.92 14.60 3.84
CA ALA A 49 7.95 13.17 3.64
C ALA A 49 7.20 12.78 2.37
N SER A 50 7.79 11.87 1.61
CA SER A 50 7.17 11.24 0.45
C SER A 50 7.34 9.74 0.54
N GLY A 51 6.49 9.00 -0.14
CA GLY A 51 6.58 7.56 -0.11
C GLY A 51 5.45 6.90 -0.87
N PHE A 52 5.53 5.58 -0.92
CA PHE A 52 4.45 4.77 -1.42
C PHE A 52 4.32 3.50 -0.57
N GLN A 53 3.13 2.95 -0.58
CA GLN A 53 2.77 1.72 0.09
C GLN A 53 2.02 0.82 -0.90
N VAL A 54 2.27 -0.47 -0.80
CA VAL A 54 1.60 -1.50 -1.59
C VAL A 54 1.32 -2.72 -0.72
N GLY A 55 0.19 -3.37 -0.94
CA GLY A 55 -0.20 -4.55 -0.20
C GLY A 55 -1.65 -4.94 -0.47
N TRP A 56 -2.33 -5.47 0.54
CA TRP A 56 -3.76 -5.72 0.51
C TRP A 56 -4.45 -5.06 1.69
N SER A 57 -5.73 -4.73 1.52
CA SER A 57 -6.57 -4.26 2.61
C SER A 57 -8.03 -4.69 2.47
N ILE A 58 -8.70 -4.83 3.60
CA ILE A 58 -10.15 -4.95 3.72
C ILE A 58 -10.60 -3.69 4.44
N PHE A 59 -11.24 -2.78 3.70
CA PHE A 59 -11.69 -1.52 4.27
C PHE A 59 -13.11 -1.17 3.82
N PRO A 60 -14.15 -1.69 4.50
CA PRO A 60 -15.53 -1.54 4.04
C PRO A 60 -16.01 -0.10 3.89
N ARG A 61 -15.47 0.81 4.71
CA ARG A 61 -15.80 2.24 4.61
C ARG A 61 -15.34 2.84 3.28
N PHE A 62 -14.21 2.37 2.75
CA PHE A 62 -13.58 2.88 1.54
C PHE A 62 -14.07 2.15 0.28
N TYR A 63 -13.97 0.82 0.24
CA TYR A 63 -14.35 0.01 -0.92
C TYR A 63 -15.86 -0.26 -1.06
N LYS A 64 -16.63 -0.01 0.01
CA LYS A 64 -18.08 -0.28 0.07
C LYS A 64 -18.45 -1.77 -0.07
N ASP A 65 -17.53 -2.66 0.25
CA ASP A 65 -17.76 -4.10 0.36
C ASP A 65 -16.94 -4.72 1.52
N SER A 66 -16.86 -6.05 1.59
CA SER A 66 -16.03 -6.77 2.58
C SER A 66 -14.96 -7.65 1.93
N HIS A 67 -14.59 -7.36 0.68
CA HIS A 67 -13.57 -8.11 -0.02
C HIS A 67 -12.17 -7.64 0.37
N THR A 68 -11.19 -8.49 0.05
CA THR A 68 -9.78 -8.12 0.15
C THR A 68 -9.36 -7.47 -1.16
N HIS A 69 -8.89 -6.23 -1.10
CA HIS A 69 -8.45 -5.48 -2.27
C HIS A 69 -6.94 -5.35 -2.32
N PHE A 70 -6.37 -5.41 -3.53
CA PHE A 70 -5.02 -4.97 -3.78
C PHE A 70 -4.95 -3.46 -3.57
N TYR A 71 -4.20 -3.06 -2.55
CA TYR A 71 -4.14 -1.70 -2.07
C TYR A 71 -2.81 -1.06 -2.46
N THR A 72 -2.90 0.16 -2.95
CA THR A 72 -1.74 1.04 -3.13
C THR A 72 -2.04 2.43 -2.59
N SER A 73 -1.01 3.11 -2.12
CA SER A 73 -1.11 4.54 -1.80
C SER A 73 0.23 5.21 -1.99
N TRP A 74 0.20 6.49 -2.34
CA TRP A 74 1.40 7.31 -2.43
C TRP A 74 1.16 8.65 -1.76
N THR A 75 2.25 9.23 -1.26
CA THR A 75 2.29 10.60 -0.75
C THR A 75 3.50 11.32 -1.34
N SER A 76 3.34 12.61 -1.63
CA SER A 76 4.44 13.48 -2.02
C SER A 76 4.53 14.63 -1.03
N GLY A 77 5.72 14.82 -0.46
CA GLY A 77 6.05 15.99 0.34
C GLY A 77 5.98 17.28 -0.48
N GLY A 78 5.88 18.41 0.20
CA GLY A 78 5.74 19.73 -0.38
C GLY A 78 4.67 20.56 0.34
N SER A 79 4.41 21.76 -0.20
CA SER A 79 3.39 22.68 0.31
C SER A 79 2.46 23.08 -0.84
N PRO A 80 1.24 22.49 -0.95
CA PRO A 80 0.65 21.49 -0.06
C PRO A 80 1.16 20.07 -0.33
N ALA A 81 1.21 19.24 0.71
CA ALA A 81 1.44 17.81 0.57
C ALA A 81 0.28 17.19 -0.24
N LYS A 82 0.61 16.21 -1.08
CA LYS A 82 -0.39 15.47 -1.88
C LYS A 82 -0.30 13.99 -1.55
N GLY A 83 -1.39 13.28 -1.80
CA GLY A 83 -1.42 11.84 -1.69
C GLY A 83 -2.69 11.27 -2.28
N CYS A 84 -2.67 9.97 -2.49
CA CYS A 84 -3.77 9.28 -3.13
C CYS A 84 -3.71 7.78 -2.83
N SER A 85 -4.83 7.11 -3.09
CA SER A 85 -4.94 5.66 -2.96
C SER A 85 -5.49 5.07 -4.25
N ASP A 86 -5.00 3.88 -4.58
CA ASP A 86 -5.41 3.10 -5.75
C ASP A 86 -5.43 3.92 -7.04
N MET A 87 -6.39 3.64 -7.91
CA MET A 87 -6.60 4.36 -9.17
C MET A 87 -7.56 5.56 -9.02
N ILE A 88 -7.80 6.05 -7.79
CA ILE A 88 -8.71 7.18 -7.56
C ILE A 88 -8.17 8.46 -8.21
N CYS A 89 -6.85 8.58 -8.32
CA CYS A 89 -6.21 9.65 -9.06
C CYS A 89 -4.94 9.14 -9.75
N PRO A 90 -4.37 9.92 -10.70
CA PRO A 90 -3.13 9.55 -11.37
C PRO A 90 -1.98 9.36 -10.38
N GLY A 91 -1.19 8.30 -10.57
CA GLY A 91 0.00 8.03 -9.75
C GLY A 91 0.59 6.64 -9.97
N PHE A 92 -0.24 5.68 -10.33
CA PHE A 92 0.19 4.34 -10.72
C PHE A 92 -0.07 4.07 -12.19
N GLN A 93 0.91 3.46 -12.85
CA GLN A 93 0.77 2.96 -14.21
C GLN A 93 0.81 1.44 -14.19
N LYS A 94 -0.27 0.81 -14.66
CA LYS A 94 -0.33 -0.63 -14.82
C LYS A 94 0.64 -1.07 -15.92
N THR A 95 1.49 -2.03 -15.61
CA THR A 95 2.36 -2.71 -16.59
C THR A 95 1.78 -4.05 -17.04
N SER A 96 0.78 -4.58 -16.33
CA SER A 96 0.06 -5.83 -16.63
C SER A 96 -1.46 -5.65 -16.47
N SER A 97 -2.25 -6.48 -17.15
CA SER A 97 -3.70 -6.49 -17.03
C SER A 97 -4.23 -7.37 -15.89
N SER A 98 -3.40 -8.27 -15.32
CA SER A 98 -3.84 -9.32 -14.39
C SER A 98 -4.45 -8.79 -13.08
N ILE A 99 -3.92 -7.69 -12.55
CA ILE A 99 -4.44 -7.05 -11.34
C ILE A 99 -4.23 -5.53 -11.44
N ALA A 100 -5.15 -4.75 -10.88
CA ALA A 100 -5.02 -3.30 -10.79
C ALA A 100 -5.15 -2.84 -9.34
N PRO A 101 -4.52 -1.73 -8.94
CA PRO A 101 -4.81 -1.11 -7.66
C PRO A 101 -6.30 -0.89 -7.45
N GLY A 102 -6.79 -1.23 -6.25
CA GLY A 102 -8.21 -1.26 -5.89
C GLY A 102 -8.98 -2.49 -6.37
N SER A 103 -8.37 -3.42 -7.10
CA SER A 103 -9.06 -4.65 -7.54
C SER A 103 -9.20 -5.65 -6.40
N ILE A 104 -10.26 -6.46 -6.44
CA ILE A 104 -10.45 -7.57 -5.52
C ILE A 104 -9.37 -8.64 -5.78
N ILE A 105 -8.74 -9.15 -4.71
CA ILE A 105 -7.87 -10.32 -4.74
C ILE A 105 -8.72 -11.56 -4.46
N ASN A 106 -8.77 -12.49 -5.41
CA ASN A 106 -9.47 -13.77 -5.30
C ASN A 106 -8.74 -14.81 -6.16
N PRO A 107 -8.35 -15.99 -5.63
CA PRO A 107 -8.54 -16.45 -4.24
C PRO A 107 -7.67 -15.72 -3.21
N VAL A 108 -8.09 -15.79 -1.94
CA VAL A 108 -7.29 -15.43 -0.75
C VAL A 108 -6.66 -16.69 -0.16
N SER A 109 -5.59 -16.55 0.61
CA SER A 109 -4.94 -17.63 1.34
C SER A 109 -5.88 -18.30 2.35
N ASP A 110 -5.80 -19.62 2.44
CA ASP A 110 -6.37 -20.40 3.53
C ASP A 110 -5.33 -20.56 4.65
N ILE A 111 -5.77 -20.45 5.90
CA ILE A 111 -4.94 -20.73 7.09
C ILE A 111 -4.48 -22.20 7.11
N ARG A 112 -5.14 -23.08 6.36
CA ARG A 112 -4.84 -24.52 6.28
C ARG A 112 -4.14 -24.98 5.00
N GLY A 113 -3.90 -24.08 4.04
CA GLY A 113 -3.36 -24.40 2.72
C GLY A 113 -4.43 -24.79 1.72
#